data_AF-A0A944LIK4-F1
#
_entry.id   AF-A0A944LIK4-F1
#
_cell.length_a   1.000
_cell.length_b   1.000
_cell.length_c   1.000
_cell.angle_alpha   90.00
_cell.angle_beta   90.00
_cell.angle_gamma   90.00
#
_symmetry.space_group_name_H-M   'P 1'
#
loop_
_entity.id
_entity.type
_entity.pdbx_description
1 polymer ?
#
loop_
_entity_poly.entity_id
_entity_poly.type
_entity_poly.pdbx_seq_one_letter_code
_entity_poly.pdbx_strand_id
1 'polypeptide(L)'
;MTPDAHPDDLSLSLRLLYPLDTKLAAKVRAGSTSLTDAATSNEQIRFFQHQRARRSYIKIAQYVRRTFGPIEIQVTDALALDRPSRDFLDAAVRVGGWSVQLRFDSDVQASGPLFLAEEQALLGMLPSSSRGDHTGQIASLAFDYVNSGDAWTALNLGQLLQEVEQSPRVWNLMALAHAMVDETVQAEFYYDRWSTSGEPLDAIRALYGKAMLYARHHPAGLRSLDRSDELLNEAYTLIQQLDRQDRDDDAVVFDEVFNRNGYALILFRRGNVDEAIRLLRWGIETLTQTGEKVAIHRSVLIYNLAQCYKQIGNLPAAIATYLELLDVDPHMPEYHLEAAKCLASGGEFTAALKACRRAVELDDTLASAWGLIGVYEGELGSHEAAAQAHARAASLDPASYAHPTNLVYSLILAERLDEAVHHIDGWIHSALPREEAERRASLSAEISVRQGRYTDALKPIEVGLALFPDSDVLAANREAILSIPA
;
A
#
# COMPACT_ATOMS: atom_id res chain seq x y z
N MET A 1 -50.00 34.35 -21.88
CA MET A 1 -49.73 35.80 -21.82
C MET A 1 -49.09 36.08 -20.48
N THR A 2 -47.79 36.36 -20.57
CA THR A 2 -46.88 37.04 -19.63
C THR A 2 -47.38 38.47 -19.31
N PRO A 3 -46.66 39.39 -18.61
CA PRO A 3 -45.36 39.37 -17.90
C PRO A 3 -45.48 39.98 -16.47
N ASP A 4 -44.50 40.00 -15.57
CA ASP A 4 -43.38 40.96 -15.45
C ASP A 4 -42.53 40.49 -14.25
N ALA A 5 -41.26 40.14 -14.44
CA ALA A 5 -40.09 41.01 -14.58
C ALA A 5 -39.42 41.36 -13.23
N HIS A 6 -38.25 40.75 -13.06
CA HIS A 6 -37.17 41.11 -12.13
C HIS A 6 -36.77 42.59 -12.23
N PRO A 7 -36.12 43.12 -11.17
CA PRO A 7 -34.68 43.39 -11.31
C PRO A 7 -33.85 43.13 -10.03
N ASP A 8 -32.69 42.49 -10.25
CA ASP A 8 -31.36 42.75 -9.66
C ASP A 8 -31.26 43.50 -8.31
N ASP A 9 -30.59 42.88 -7.31
CA ASP A 9 -29.27 43.40 -6.87
C ASP A 9 -28.49 42.46 -5.92
N LEU A 10 -28.31 41.18 -6.27
CA LEU A 10 -27.19 40.38 -5.74
C LEU A 10 -26.67 39.43 -6.84
N SER A 11 -26.42 40.03 -8.01
CA SER A 11 -25.35 39.50 -8.85
C SER A 11 -24.02 39.74 -8.13
N LEU A 12 -23.06 38.83 -8.33
CA LEU A 12 -21.62 39.08 -8.16
C LEU A 12 -21.09 39.17 -6.72
N SER A 13 -21.18 38.08 -5.96
CA SER A 13 -20.02 37.55 -5.21
C SER A 13 -20.38 36.26 -4.44
N LEU A 14 -19.55 35.23 -4.58
CA LEU A 14 -19.46 34.07 -3.69
C LEU A 14 -20.57 32.99 -3.76
N ARG A 15 -20.68 32.28 -4.90
CA ARG A 15 -20.92 30.81 -4.89
C ARG A 15 -20.09 30.11 -5.98
N LEU A 16 -18.80 30.41 -5.95
CA LEU A 16 -17.75 29.44 -6.26
C LEU A 16 -17.71 28.45 -5.10
N LEU A 17 -17.26 27.22 -5.37
CA LEU A 17 -17.24 26.02 -4.52
C LEU A 17 -18.47 25.14 -4.74
N TYR A 18 -18.36 24.23 -5.71
CA TYR A 18 -19.15 23.01 -5.81
C TYR A 18 -18.35 21.92 -5.08
N PRO A 19 -18.61 21.64 -3.79
CA PRO A 19 -17.87 20.64 -3.05
C PRO A 19 -18.46 19.26 -3.35
N LEU A 20 -17.65 18.23 -3.09
CA LEU A 20 -18.05 16.81 -3.03
C LEU A 20 -19.50 16.61 -2.59
N ASP A 21 -20.17 15.62 -3.18
CA ASP A 21 -21.55 15.28 -2.87
C ASP A 21 -21.82 15.36 -1.37
N THR A 22 -22.77 16.23 -1.04
CA THR A 22 -23.15 16.51 0.35
C THR A 22 -23.53 15.26 1.14
N LYS A 23 -23.91 14.13 0.52
CA LYS A 23 -24.23 12.86 1.22
C LYS A 23 -22.99 12.02 1.52
N LEU A 24 -22.14 11.70 0.55
CA LEU A 24 -20.88 11.00 0.79
C LEU A 24 -19.96 11.84 1.67
N ALA A 25 -19.86 13.14 1.38
CA ALA A 25 -19.08 14.04 2.20
C ALA A 25 -19.72 14.28 3.57
N ALA A 26 -21.05 14.21 3.74
CA ALA A 26 -21.64 14.18 5.09
C ALA A 26 -21.39 12.85 5.80
N LYS A 27 -21.44 11.70 5.14
CA LYS A 27 -21.13 10.40 5.76
C LYS A 27 -19.66 10.29 6.19
N VAL A 28 -18.74 10.80 5.37
CA VAL A 28 -17.30 10.84 5.69
C VAL A 28 -17.02 11.91 6.73
N ARG A 29 -17.62 13.11 6.62
CA ARG A 29 -17.45 14.16 7.64
C ARG A 29 -18.15 13.85 8.97
N ALA A 30 -19.23 13.06 8.96
CA ALA A 30 -19.96 12.63 10.15
C ALA A 30 -19.52 11.24 10.66
N GLY A 31 -18.62 10.57 9.95
CA GLY A 31 -18.12 9.23 10.26
C GLY A 31 -16.60 9.23 10.55
N SER A 32 -16.11 8.13 11.08
CA SER A 32 -14.70 7.91 11.40
C SER A 32 -13.98 7.02 10.37
N THR A 33 -14.51 6.90 9.15
CA THR A 33 -14.06 5.94 8.13
C THR A 33 -13.70 6.65 6.82
N SER A 34 -12.70 6.14 6.11
CA SER A 34 -12.25 6.65 4.82
C SER A 34 -13.29 6.46 3.71
N LEU A 35 -13.13 7.14 2.58
CA LEU A 35 -14.01 6.98 1.42
C LEU A 35 -14.05 5.53 0.95
N THR A 36 -12.89 4.86 0.89
CA THR A 36 -12.82 3.47 0.45
C THR A 36 -13.44 2.52 1.47
N ASP A 37 -13.29 2.76 2.78
CA ASP A 37 -13.88 1.90 3.81
C ASP A 37 -15.40 2.06 3.93
N ALA A 38 -15.91 3.25 3.59
CA ALA A 38 -17.34 3.54 3.56
C ALA A 38 -18.05 3.03 2.29
N ALA A 39 -17.29 2.67 1.26
CA ALA A 39 -17.80 2.18 -0.01
C ALA A 39 -18.30 0.73 0.09
N THR A 40 -19.19 0.36 -0.83
CA THR A 40 -19.50 -1.07 -1.02
C THR A 40 -18.24 -1.82 -1.41
N SER A 41 -18.18 -3.13 -1.16
CA SER A 41 -17.05 -3.99 -1.54
C SER A 41 -16.61 -3.71 -2.99
N ASN A 42 -17.57 -3.68 -3.92
CA ASN A 42 -17.32 -3.45 -5.34
C ASN A 42 -16.70 -2.08 -5.70
N GLU A 43 -16.85 -1.07 -4.84
CA GLU A 43 -16.41 0.31 -5.06
C GLU A 43 -15.14 0.66 -4.25
N GLN A 44 -14.62 -0.27 -3.44
CA GLN A 44 -13.39 -0.03 -2.68
C GLN A 44 -12.18 0.11 -3.62
N ILE A 45 -11.34 1.12 -3.33
CA ILE A 45 -10.05 1.27 -3.98
C ILE A 45 -9.16 0.09 -3.56
N ARG A 46 -8.62 -0.64 -4.55
CA ARG A 46 -7.73 -1.79 -4.31
C ARG A 46 -6.26 -1.41 -4.08
N PHE A 47 -5.99 -0.16 -3.71
CA PHE A 47 -4.65 0.38 -3.41
C PHE A 47 -4.23 -0.04 -1.98
N PHE A 48 -2.94 -0.34 -1.76
CA PHE A 48 -2.39 -0.81 -0.47
C PHE A 48 -3.02 -2.08 0.15
N GLN A 49 -3.80 -2.87 -0.60
CA GLN A 49 -4.57 -3.99 -0.04
C GLN A 49 -3.73 -5.06 0.66
N HIS A 50 -2.54 -5.41 0.15
CA HIS A 50 -1.64 -6.35 0.85
C HIS A 50 -1.21 -5.83 2.23
N GLN A 51 -1.03 -4.50 2.38
CA GLN A 51 -0.71 -3.88 3.65
C GLN A 51 -1.95 -3.80 4.55
N ARG A 52 -3.17 -3.69 4.00
CA ARG A 52 -4.42 -3.72 4.78
C ARG A 52 -4.59 -5.06 5.49
N ALA A 53 -4.40 -6.18 4.81
CA ALA A 53 -4.49 -7.52 5.42
C ALA A 53 -3.51 -7.68 6.60
N ARG A 54 -2.24 -7.31 6.41
CA ARG A 54 -1.23 -7.37 7.48
C ARG A 54 -1.56 -6.44 8.66
N ARG A 55 -2.09 -5.25 8.39
CA ARG A 55 -2.57 -4.34 9.44
C ARG A 55 -3.74 -4.94 10.22
N SER A 56 -4.67 -5.63 9.55
CA SER A 56 -5.74 -6.37 10.22
C SER A 56 -5.21 -7.47 11.13
N TYR A 57 -4.19 -8.22 10.71
CA TYR A 57 -3.52 -9.21 11.57
C TYR A 57 -2.96 -8.58 12.84
N ILE A 58 -2.28 -7.44 12.70
CA ILE A 58 -1.75 -6.68 13.84
C ILE A 58 -2.89 -6.23 14.77
N LYS A 59 -3.99 -5.70 14.24
CA LYS A 59 -5.16 -5.25 15.03
C LYS A 59 -5.80 -6.42 15.79
N ILE A 60 -5.98 -7.57 15.15
CA ILE A 60 -6.51 -8.79 15.78
C ILE A 60 -5.59 -9.24 16.92
N ALA A 61 -4.29 -9.37 16.66
CA ALA A 61 -3.33 -9.81 17.67
C ALA A 61 -3.27 -8.85 18.88
N GLN A 62 -3.32 -7.53 18.64
CA GLN A 62 -3.37 -6.53 19.72
C GLN A 62 -4.68 -6.59 20.52
N TYR A 63 -5.82 -6.75 19.85
CA TYR A 63 -7.12 -6.91 20.50
C TYR A 63 -7.12 -8.13 21.42
N VAL A 64 -6.64 -9.26 20.91
CA VAL A 64 -6.56 -10.50 21.67
C VAL A 64 -5.61 -10.35 22.86
N ARG A 65 -4.43 -9.76 22.67
CA ARG A 65 -3.50 -9.46 23.78
C ARG A 65 -4.14 -8.62 24.87
N ARG A 66 -4.87 -7.55 24.50
CA ARG A 66 -5.54 -6.65 25.45
C ARG A 66 -6.68 -7.34 26.19
N THR A 67 -7.42 -8.22 25.51
CA THR A 67 -8.63 -8.85 26.04
C THR A 67 -8.33 -10.14 26.83
N PHE A 68 -7.39 -10.95 26.34
CA PHE A 68 -7.14 -12.31 26.83
C PHE A 68 -5.70 -12.55 27.30
N GLY A 69 -4.78 -11.62 27.06
CA GLY A 69 -3.35 -11.80 27.34
C GLY A 69 -2.59 -12.52 26.22
N PRO A 70 -1.32 -12.90 26.46
CA PRO A 70 -0.52 -13.65 25.48
C PRO A 70 -1.07 -15.06 25.28
N ILE A 71 -1.02 -15.56 24.05
CA ILE A 71 -1.48 -16.89 23.68
C ILE A 71 -0.29 -17.78 23.33
N GLU A 72 -0.39 -19.06 23.65
CA GLU A 72 0.52 -20.09 23.15
C GLU A 72 -0.17 -20.89 22.05
N ILE A 73 0.48 -21.01 20.89
CA ILE A 73 0.01 -21.74 19.72
C ILE A 73 1.03 -22.82 19.38
N GLN A 74 0.52 -24.02 19.09
CA GLN A 74 1.32 -25.11 18.57
C GLN A 74 0.86 -25.45 17.16
N VAL A 75 1.74 -25.21 16.18
CA VAL A 75 1.51 -25.60 14.78
C VAL A 75 2.01 -27.02 14.59
N THR A 76 1.11 -27.95 14.28
CA THR A 76 1.42 -29.38 14.17
C THR A 76 2.10 -29.76 12.86
N ASP A 77 1.79 -29.07 11.77
CA ASP A 77 2.46 -29.22 10.48
C ASP A 77 2.82 -27.83 9.91
N ALA A 78 4.06 -27.42 10.15
CA ALA A 78 4.57 -26.13 9.67
C ALA A 78 4.82 -26.10 8.14
N LEU A 79 4.96 -27.26 7.49
CA LEU A 79 5.16 -27.34 6.04
C LEU A 79 3.85 -27.06 5.30
N ALA A 80 2.72 -27.49 5.85
CA ALA A 80 1.38 -27.21 5.31
C ALA A 80 0.89 -25.77 5.57
N LEU A 81 1.57 -24.99 6.41
CA LEU A 81 1.13 -23.64 6.76
C LEU A 81 1.18 -22.72 5.53
N ASP A 82 0.05 -22.14 5.14
CA ASP A 82 0.01 -21.17 4.05
C ASP A 82 0.72 -19.85 4.41
N ARG A 83 1.05 -19.06 3.39
CA ARG A 83 1.76 -17.77 3.57
C ARG A 83 1.00 -16.79 4.49
N PRO A 84 -0.31 -16.55 4.32
CA PRO A 84 -1.11 -15.73 5.24
C PRO A 84 -1.05 -16.16 6.70
N SER A 85 -1.20 -17.46 6.96
CA SER A 85 -1.13 -18.02 8.31
C SER A 85 0.25 -17.78 8.94
N ARG A 86 1.33 -17.92 8.15
CA ARG A 86 2.69 -17.54 8.58
C ARG A 86 2.79 -16.04 8.90
N ASP A 87 2.28 -15.19 8.03
CA ASP A 87 2.30 -13.73 8.20
C ASP A 87 1.49 -13.28 9.43
N PHE A 88 0.32 -13.89 9.68
CA PHE A 88 -0.49 -13.65 10.88
C PHE A 88 0.22 -14.08 12.16
N LEU A 89 0.77 -15.31 12.19
CA LEU A 89 1.48 -15.82 13.36
C LEU A 89 2.75 -15.00 13.66
N ASP A 90 3.50 -14.58 12.63
CA ASP A 90 4.64 -13.68 12.79
C ASP A 90 4.21 -12.33 13.40
N ALA A 91 3.14 -11.72 12.87
CA ALA A 91 2.58 -10.50 13.45
C ALA A 91 2.15 -10.72 14.91
N ALA A 92 1.47 -11.84 15.21
CA ALA A 92 0.93 -12.13 16.53
C ALA A 92 2.00 -12.37 17.60
N VAL A 93 3.10 -13.06 17.26
CA VAL A 93 4.27 -13.19 18.15
C VAL A 93 4.79 -11.80 18.52
N ARG A 94 4.95 -10.91 17.55
CA ARG A 94 5.60 -9.61 17.74
C ARG A 94 4.75 -8.60 18.48
N VAL A 95 3.51 -8.37 18.02
CA VAL A 95 2.65 -7.33 18.59
C VAL A 95 1.73 -7.88 19.68
N GLY A 96 1.33 -9.15 19.56
CA GLY A 96 0.47 -9.85 20.50
C GLY A 96 1.23 -10.46 21.69
N GLY A 97 2.55 -10.62 21.59
CA GLY A 97 3.35 -11.30 22.61
C GLY A 97 3.04 -12.79 22.70
N TRP A 98 2.59 -13.39 21.60
CA TRP A 98 2.24 -14.80 21.55
C TRP A 98 3.49 -15.67 21.47
N SER A 99 3.39 -16.90 21.97
CA SER A 99 4.40 -17.95 21.78
C SER A 99 3.91 -18.89 20.69
N VAL A 100 4.69 -19.11 19.64
CA VAL A 100 4.34 -20.03 18.54
C VAL A 100 5.40 -21.12 18.46
N GLN A 101 5.00 -22.36 18.70
CA GLN A 101 5.86 -23.53 18.54
C GLN A 101 5.54 -24.22 17.21
N LEU A 102 6.55 -24.39 16.36
CA LEU A 102 6.42 -25.06 15.06
C LEU A 102 6.90 -26.51 15.15
N ARG A 103 6.07 -27.46 14.68
CA ARG A 103 6.47 -28.85 14.45
C ARG A 103 6.53 -29.14 12.96
N PHE A 104 7.56 -29.88 12.56
CA PHE A 104 7.83 -30.30 11.20
C PHE A 104 7.69 -31.82 11.11
N ASP A 105 6.48 -32.34 11.36
CA ASP A 105 6.20 -33.77 11.22
C ASP A 105 5.87 -34.10 9.76
N SER A 106 6.60 -35.07 9.17
CA SER A 106 6.38 -35.52 7.79
C SER A 106 5.18 -36.46 7.61
N ASP A 107 4.59 -36.92 8.71
CA ASP A 107 3.56 -37.96 8.75
C ASP A 107 2.15 -37.43 9.06
N VAL A 108 1.97 -36.10 9.14
CA VAL A 108 0.63 -35.51 9.30
C VAL A 108 -0.12 -35.66 7.98
N GLN A 109 -1.11 -36.55 7.93
CA GLN A 109 -2.10 -36.51 6.85
C GLN A 109 -2.76 -35.14 6.91
N ALA A 110 -2.54 -34.31 5.89
CA ALA A 110 -3.17 -33.00 5.78
C ALA A 110 -4.69 -33.17 5.91
N SER A 111 -5.24 -32.85 7.08
CA SER A 111 -6.66 -32.60 7.22
C SER A 111 -6.96 -31.41 6.31
N GLY A 112 -7.84 -31.64 5.32
CA GLY A 112 -8.21 -30.61 4.35
C GLY A 112 -8.65 -29.30 5.03
N PRO A 113 -8.73 -28.20 4.27
CA PRO A 113 -9.05 -26.87 4.82
C PRO A 113 -10.26 -26.91 5.76
N LEU A 114 -10.08 -26.38 6.97
CA LEU A 114 -11.13 -26.21 7.96
C LEU A 114 -11.95 -24.97 7.59
N PHE A 115 -12.94 -25.18 6.73
CA PHE A 115 -13.92 -24.15 6.38
C PHE A 115 -14.84 -23.86 7.58
N LEU A 116 -15.23 -22.60 7.77
CA LEU A 116 -16.29 -22.20 8.70
C LEU A 116 -17.60 -22.93 8.35
N ALA A 117 -18.54 -23.06 9.30
CA ALA A 117 -19.81 -23.77 9.05
C ALA A 117 -20.59 -23.19 7.84
N GLU A 118 -20.49 -21.88 7.62
CA GLU A 118 -21.09 -21.18 6.48
C GLU A 118 -20.36 -21.49 5.17
N GLU A 119 -19.03 -21.56 5.20
CA GLU A 119 -18.19 -21.96 4.05
C GLU A 119 -18.38 -23.44 3.71
N GLN A 120 -18.45 -24.33 4.71
CA GLN A 120 -18.77 -25.75 4.52
C GLN A 120 -20.16 -25.95 3.93
N ALA A 121 -21.14 -25.15 4.34
CA ALA A 121 -22.48 -25.18 3.79
C ALA A 121 -22.47 -24.79 2.30
N LEU A 122 -21.76 -23.72 1.93
CA LEU A 122 -21.61 -23.29 0.54
C LEU A 122 -20.86 -24.32 -0.32
N LEU A 123 -19.77 -24.89 0.20
CA LEU A 123 -18.98 -25.90 -0.49
C LEU A 123 -19.72 -27.23 -0.65
N GLY A 124 -20.52 -27.62 0.35
CA GLY A 124 -21.39 -28.79 0.29
C GLY A 124 -22.52 -28.67 -0.73
N MET A 125 -22.80 -27.46 -1.24
CA MET A 125 -23.80 -27.22 -2.29
C MET A 125 -23.22 -27.38 -3.71
N LEU A 126 -21.90 -27.42 -3.89
CA LEU A 126 -21.25 -27.54 -5.19
C LEU A 126 -21.45 -28.91 -5.89
N PRO A 127 -21.49 -30.07 -5.20
CA PRO A 127 -21.59 -31.36 -5.89
C PRO A 127 -23.03 -31.80 -6.20
N SER A 128 -24.05 -31.21 -5.58
CA SER A 128 -25.38 -31.85 -5.49
C SER A 128 -26.60 -31.02 -5.92
N SER A 129 -26.47 -29.82 -6.46
CA SER A 129 -27.64 -29.08 -6.97
C SER A 129 -27.39 -28.44 -8.33
N SER A 130 -28.45 -28.45 -9.14
CA SER A 130 -28.56 -27.91 -10.48
C SER A 130 -27.79 -26.58 -10.67
N ARG A 131 -26.77 -26.65 -11.53
CA ARG A 131 -25.85 -25.67 -12.16
C ARG A 131 -26.24 -24.19 -12.38
N GLY A 132 -27.30 -23.64 -11.79
CA GLY A 132 -27.76 -22.26 -12.10
C GLY A 132 -27.56 -21.23 -10.99
N ASP A 133 -27.95 -21.55 -9.75
CA ASP A 133 -28.19 -20.52 -8.73
C ASP A 133 -26.99 -20.29 -7.79
N HIS A 134 -26.25 -21.35 -7.44
CA HIS A 134 -25.17 -21.25 -6.45
C HIS A 134 -23.85 -20.70 -7.00
N THR A 135 -23.54 -20.89 -8.30
CA THR A 135 -22.28 -20.35 -8.86
C THR A 135 -22.26 -18.82 -8.85
N GLY A 136 -23.42 -18.18 -9.06
CA GLY A 136 -23.56 -16.73 -8.93
C GLY A 136 -23.32 -16.22 -7.51
N GLN A 137 -23.86 -16.93 -6.50
CA GLN A 137 -23.69 -16.58 -5.09
C GLN A 137 -22.23 -16.72 -4.64
N ILE A 138 -21.58 -17.83 -5.01
CA ILE A 138 -20.17 -18.08 -4.67
C ILE A 138 -19.27 -17.07 -5.40
N ALA A 139 -19.56 -16.73 -6.67
CA ALA A 139 -18.80 -15.70 -7.38
C ALA A 139 -18.94 -14.33 -6.71
N SER A 140 -20.16 -13.94 -6.30
CA SER A 140 -20.40 -12.69 -5.55
C SER A 140 -19.59 -12.66 -4.26
N LEU A 141 -19.65 -13.75 -3.47
CA LEU A 141 -18.90 -13.87 -2.22
C LEU A 141 -17.38 -13.78 -2.45
N ALA A 142 -16.87 -14.45 -3.48
CA ALA A 142 -15.46 -14.40 -3.82
C ALA A 142 -15.02 -12.98 -4.21
N PHE A 143 -15.84 -12.22 -4.95
CA PHE A 143 -15.58 -10.81 -5.21
C PHE A 143 -15.61 -9.96 -3.94
N ASP A 144 -16.52 -10.23 -3.00
CA ASP A 144 -16.54 -9.54 -1.70
C ASP A 144 -15.23 -9.75 -0.92
N TYR A 145 -14.68 -10.97 -0.93
CA TYR A 145 -13.38 -11.26 -0.32
C TYR A 145 -12.21 -10.55 -1.04
N VAL A 146 -12.11 -10.63 -2.37
CA VAL A 146 -11.10 -9.88 -3.16
C VAL A 146 -11.14 -8.40 -2.81
N ASN A 147 -12.33 -7.82 -2.81
CA ASN A 147 -12.52 -6.40 -2.56
C ASN A 147 -12.17 -5.98 -1.13
N SER A 148 -12.38 -6.88 -0.17
CA SER A 148 -12.03 -6.69 1.25
C SER A 148 -10.55 -6.94 1.55
N GLY A 149 -9.75 -7.34 0.56
CA GLY A 149 -8.32 -7.61 0.72
C GLY A 149 -7.97 -9.07 1.04
N ASP A 150 -8.96 -9.96 1.13
CA ASP A 150 -8.75 -11.39 1.34
C ASP A 150 -8.73 -12.14 0.00
N ALA A 151 -7.65 -11.93 -0.74
CA ALA A 151 -7.47 -12.58 -2.04
C ALA A 151 -7.30 -14.10 -1.95
N TRP A 152 -6.93 -14.64 -0.79
CA TRP A 152 -6.66 -16.06 -0.60
C TRP A 152 -7.95 -16.87 -0.50
N THR A 153 -8.89 -16.41 0.34
CA THR A 153 -10.23 -17.01 0.41
C THR A 153 -10.91 -16.89 -0.94
N ALA A 154 -10.79 -15.74 -1.60
CA ALA A 154 -11.29 -15.56 -2.95
C ALA A 154 -10.66 -16.52 -3.98
N LEU A 155 -9.35 -16.76 -3.90
CA LEU A 155 -8.65 -17.68 -4.79
C LEU A 155 -9.14 -19.12 -4.60
N ASN A 156 -9.32 -19.58 -3.37
CA ASN A 156 -9.85 -20.91 -3.06
C ASN A 156 -11.27 -21.08 -3.62
N LEU A 157 -12.15 -20.09 -3.39
CA LEU A 157 -13.50 -20.10 -3.96
C LEU A 157 -13.48 -20.06 -5.49
N GLY A 158 -12.57 -19.26 -6.08
CA GLY A 158 -12.39 -19.15 -7.52
C GLY A 158 -11.92 -20.44 -8.17
N GLN A 159 -10.98 -21.18 -7.55
CA GLN A 159 -10.51 -22.48 -8.03
C GLN A 159 -11.65 -23.50 -8.10
N LEU A 160 -12.49 -23.55 -7.06
CA LEU A 160 -13.65 -24.44 -7.02
C LEU A 160 -14.72 -24.06 -8.05
N LEU A 161 -15.00 -22.75 -8.18
CA LEU A 161 -15.88 -22.24 -9.24
C LEU A 161 -15.40 -22.64 -10.63
N GLN A 162 -14.09 -22.59 -10.86
CA GLN A 162 -13.47 -22.90 -12.15
C GLN A 162 -13.66 -24.37 -12.56
N GLU A 163 -13.88 -25.30 -11.63
CA GLU A 163 -14.17 -26.71 -11.94
C GLU A 163 -15.53 -26.88 -12.65
N VAL A 164 -16.47 -25.98 -12.37
CA VAL A 164 -17.86 -26.07 -12.86
C VAL A 164 -18.24 -24.95 -13.83
N GLU A 165 -17.47 -23.87 -13.90
CA GLU A 165 -17.74 -22.70 -14.73
C GLU A 165 -16.48 -22.10 -15.37
N GLN A 166 -16.49 -21.98 -16.70
CA GLN A 166 -15.44 -21.33 -17.48
C GLN A 166 -16.01 -20.09 -18.16
N SER A 167 -16.02 -18.96 -17.45
CA SER A 167 -16.68 -17.73 -17.89
C SER A 167 -15.84 -16.48 -17.63
N PRO A 168 -16.15 -15.35 -18.29
CA PRO A 168 -15.43 -14.09 -18.11
C PRO A 168 -15.36 -13.61 -16.66
N ARG A 169 -16.44 -13.77 -15.88
CA ARG A 169 -16.46 -13.38 -14.46
C ARG A 169 -15.49 -14.21 -13.61
N VAL A 170 -15.37 -15.51 -13.89
CA VAL A 170 -14.43 -16.39 -13.18
C VAL A 170 -13.00 -16.05 -13.56
N TRP A 171 -12.73 -15.80 -14.85
CA TRP A 171 -11.38 -15.41 -15.28
C TRP A 171 -10.97 -14.05 -14.71
N ASN A 172 -11.86 -13.07 -14.66
CA ASN A 172 -11.62 -11.78 -13.99
C ASN A 172 -11.32 -11.98 -12.50
N LEU A 173 -12.14 -12.75 -11.78
CA LEU A 173 -11.93 -13.07 -10.36
C LEU A 173 -10.54 -13.68 -10.13
N MET A 174 -10.19 -14.70 -10.92
CA MET A 174 -8.89 -15.37 -10.82
C MET A 174 -7.73 -14.44 -11.16
N ALA A 175 -7.85 -13.60 -12.19
CA ALA A 175 -6.83 -12.63 -12.55
C ALA A 175 -6.56 -11.63 -11.40
N LEU A 176 -7.62 -11.08 -10.79
CA LEU A 176 -7.51 -10.17 -9.65
C LEU A 176 -6.93 -10.85 -8.41
N ALA A 177 -7.43 -12.03 -8.05
CA ALA A 177 -6.98 -12.77 -6.88
C ALA A 177 -5.49 -13.13 -7.00
N HIS A 178 -5.06 -13.70 -8.13
CA HIS A 178 -3.65 -14.00 -8.39
C HIS A 178 -2.77 -12.75 -8.36
N ALA A 179 -3.22 -11.63 -8.94
CA ALA A 179 -2.47 -10.38 -8.91
C ALA A 179 -2.27 -9.85 -7.48
N MET A 180 -3.27 -10.00 -6.61
CA MET A 180 -3.21 -9.54 -5.21
C MET A 180 -2.31 -10.40 -4.31
N VAL A 181 -2.05 -11.65 -4.70
CA VAL A 181 -1.13 -12.55 -3.97
C VAL A 181 0.27 -12.62 -4.58
N ASP A 182 0.60 -11.67 -5.47
CA ASP A 182 1.85 -11.56 -6.23
C ASP A 182 2.12 -12.71 -7.24
N GLU A 183 1.11 -13.52 -7.57
CA GLU A 183 1.19 -14.58 -8.59
C GLU A 183 0.93 -14.01 -9.99
N THR A 184 1.76 -13.03 -10.38
CA THR A 184 1.47 -12.16 -11.53
C THR A 184 1.50 -12.86 -12.89
N VAL A 185 2.22 -13.97 -13.04
CA VAL A 185 2.21 -14.75 -14.30
C VAL A 185 0.89 -15.50 -14.47
N GLN A 186 0.35 -16.08 -13.39
CA GLN A 186 -0.99 -16.67 -13.38
C GLN A 186 -2.05 -15.59 -13.64
N ALA A 187 -1.93 -14.43 -13.00
CA ALA A 187 -2.83 -13.31 -13.25
C ALA A 187 -2.87 -12.91 -14.73
N GLU A 188 -1.70 -12.80 -15.37
CA GLU A 188 -1.58 -12.50 -16.80
C GLU A 188 -2.28 -13.55 -17.67
N PHE A 189 -2.11 -14.84 -17.38
CA PHE A 189 -2.81 -15.92 -18.09
C PHE A 189 -4.33 -15.77 -18.04
N TYR A 190 -4.88 -15.40 -16.88
CA TYR A 190 -6.33 -15.19 -16.75
C TYR A 190 -6.80 -13.88 -17.40
N TYR A 191 -5.98 -12.82 -17.40
CA TYR A 191 -6.27 -11.63 -18.20
C TYR A 191 -6.30 -11.94 -19.70
N ASP A 192 -5.39 -12.77 -20.20
CA ASP A 192 -5.40 -13.19 -21.61
C ASP A 192 -6.68 -13.96 -21.95
N ARG A 193 -7.08 -14.91 -21.10
CA ARG A 193 -8.36 -15.62 -21.24
C ARG A 193 -9.54 -14.65 -21.26
N TRP A 194 -9.61 -13.74 -20.29
CA TRP A 194 -10.69 -12.79 -20.15
C TRP A 194 -10.79 -11.85 -21.35
N SER A 195 -9.66 -11.37 -21.87
CA SER A 195 -9.62 -10.48 -23.03
C SER A 195 -10.21 -11.10 -24.31
N THR A 196 -10.27 -12.43 -24.37
CA THR A 196 -10.82 -13.18 -25.51
C THR A 196 -12.29 -13.58 -25.35
N SER A 197 -13.02 -13.03 -24.37
CA SER A 197 -14.42 -13.38 -24.11
C SER A 197 -15.38 -13.03 -25.25
N GLY A 198 -14.98 -12.10 -26.13
CA GLY A 198 -15.80 -11.57 -27.22
C GLY A 198 -16.57 -10.30 -26.84
N GLU A 199 -16.60 -9.93 -25.57
CA GLU A 199 -17.23 -8.69 -25.09
C GLU A 199 -16.20 -7.54 -25.08
N PRO A 200 -16.47 -6.39 -25.74
CA PRO A 200 -15.51 -5.28 -25.82
C PRO A 200 -15.07 -4.74 -24.45
N LEU A 201 -15.98 -4.61 -23.49
CA LEU A 201 -15.68 -4.09 -22.15
C LEU A 201 -14.80 -5.05 -21.34
N ASP A 202 -14.96 -6.35 -21.52
CA ASP A 202 -14.10 -7.36 -20.91
C ASP A 202 -12.67 -7.23 -21.44
N ALA A 203 -12.51 -7.09 -22.76
CA ALA A 203 -11.21 -6.87 -23.39
C ALA A 203 -10.53 -5.59 -22.87
N ILE A 204 -11.25 -4.47 -22.81
CA ILE A 204 -10.75 -3.19 -22.31
C ILE A 204 -10.22 -3.34 -20.87
N ARG A 205 -11.00 -3.96 -19.98
CA ARG A 205 -10.65 -4.10 -18.56
C ARG A 205 -9.53 -5.11 -18.33
N ALA A 206 -9.51 -6.21 -19.09
CA ALA A 206 -8.44 -7.20 -19.06
C ALA A 206 -7.10 -6.60 -19.51
N LEU A 207 -7.10 -5.85 -20.62
CA LEU A 207 -5.92 -5.15 -21.13
C LEU A 207 -5.40 -4.12 -20.12
N TYR A 208 -6.28 -3.37 -19.46
CA TYR A 208 -5.89 -2.46 -18.38
C TYR A 208 -5.22 -3.20 -17.21
N GLY A 209 -5.84 -4.29 -16.72
CA GLY A 209 -5.27 -5.11 -15.66
C GLY A 209 -3.89 -5.67 -16.02
N LYS A 210 -3.77 -6.22 -17.23
CA LYS A 210 -2.50 -6.72 -17.77
C LYS A 210 -1.45 -5.60 -17.88
N ALA A 211 -1.82 -4.41 -18.34
CA ALA A 211 -0.91 -3.28 -18.41
C ALA A 211 -0.37 -2.89 -17.03
N MET A 212 -1.19 -2.97 -15.97
CA MET A 212 -0.74 -2.71 -14.60
C MET A 212 0.22 -3.78 -14.08
N LEU A 213 0.09 -5.04 -14.51
CA LEU A 213 1.08 -6.07 -14.19
C LEU A 213 2.46 -5.68 -14.73
N TYR A 214 2.56 -5.33 -16.01
CA TYR A 214 3.81 -4.89 -16.64
C TYR A 214 4.39 -3.60 -16.04
N ALA A 215 3.51 -2.65 -15.68
CA ALA A 215 3.97 -1.41 -15.08
C ALA A 215 4.45 -1.61 -13.63
N ARG A 216 3.73 -2.38 -12.80
CA ARG A 216 3.87 -2.30 -11.34
C ARG A 216 4.13 -3.62 -10.65
N HIS A 217 3.43 -4.68 -11.05
CA HIS A 217 3.29 -5.86 -10.20
C HIS A 217 4.22 -7.00 -10.58
N HIS A 218 4.57 -7.16 -11.86
CA HIS A 218 5.49 -8.20 -12.27
C HIS A 218 6.85 -8.09 -11.54
N PRO A 219 7.56 -9.21 -11.37
CA PRO A 219 8.96 -9.20 -10.95
C PRO A 219 9.79 -8.23 -11.80
N ALA A 220 10.82 -7.62 -11.22
CA ALA A 220 11.58 -6.54 -11.87
C ALA A 220 12.06 -6.90 -13.30
N GLY A 221 12.49 -8.15 -13.53
CA GLY A 221 12.94 -8.62 -14.85
C GLY A 221 11.84 -8.80 -15.91
N LEU A 222 10.56 -8.80 -15.51
CA LEU A 222 9.41 -8.91 -16.41
C LEU A 222 8.66 -7.58 -16.58
N ARG A 223 9.00 -6.54 -15.81
CA ARG A 223 8.37 -5.21 -15.95
C ARG A 223 8.78 -4.57 -17.27
N SER A 224 7.81 -4.01 -17.98
CA SER A 224 8.05 -3.30 -19.24
C SER A 224 7.09 -2.13 -19.37
N LEU A 225 7.63 -0.91 -19.36
CA LEU A 225 6.84 0.30 -19.61
C LEU A 225 6.32 0.34 -21.05
N ASP A 226 7.09 -0.18 -22.01
CA ASP A 226 6.70 -0.23 -23.41
C ASP A 226 5.52 -1.19 -23.63
N ARG A 227 5.56 -2.37 -23.00
CA ARG A 227 4.44 -3.31 -23.09
C ARG A 227 3.19 -2.76 -22.41
N SER A 228 3.35 -2.08 -21.27
CA SER A 228 2.24 -1.42 -20.59
C SER A 228 1.62 -0.30 -21.44
N ASP A 229 2.46 0.50 -22.10
CA ASP A 229 2.05 1.56 -23.03
C ASP A 229 1.20 1.03 -24.19
N GLU A 230 1.68 -0.03 -24.87
CA GLU A 230 0.97 -0.70 -25.95
C GLU A 230 -0.42 -1.18 -25.51
N LEU A 231 -0.49 -1.93 -24.41
CA LEU A 231 -1.74 -2.49 -23.88
C LEU A 231 -2.74 -1.39 -23.49
N LEU A 232 -2.27 -0.29 -22.89
CA LEU A 232 -3.14 0.84 -22.52
C LEU A 232 -3.68 1.54 -23.75
N ASN A 233 -2.86 1.74 -24.79
CA ASN A 233 -3.28 2.37 -26.05
C ASN A 233 -4.20 1.47 -26.88
N GLU A 234 -4.01 0.16 -26.84
CA GLU A 234 -4.94 -0.82 -27.41
C GLU A 234 -6.31 -0.73 -26.73
N ALA A 235 -6.35 -0.81 -25.40
CA ALA A 235 -7.59 -0.67 -24.63
C ALA A 235 -8.27 0.69 -24.88
N TYR A 236 -7.51 1.78 -24.96
CA TYR A 236 -8.07 3.10 -25.28
C TYR A 236 -8.65 3.15 -26.68
N THR A 237 -7.99 2.53 -27.67
CA THR A 237 -8.51 2.44 -29.03
C THR A 237 -9.85 1.71 -29.06
N LEU A 238 -9.97 0.60 -28.31
CA LEU A 238 -11.24 -0.13 -28.17
C LEU A 238 -12.33 0.74 -27.55
N ILE A 239 -12.01 1.51 -26.49
CA ILE A 239 -12.97 2.46 -25.88
C ILE A 239 -13.46 3.48 -26.91
N GLN A 240 -12.56 4.03 -27.74
CA GLN A 240 -12.95 5.01 -28.77
C GLN A 240 -13.81 4.42 -29.90
N GLN A 241 -13.79 3.09 -30.07
CA GLN A 241 -14.57 2.37 -31.08
C GLN A 241 -15.96 1.93 -30.57
N LEU A 242 -16.24 2.05 -29.28
CA LEU A 242 -17.58 1.79 -28.73
C LEU A 242 -18.61 2.75 -29.32
N ASP A 243 -19.86 2.29 -29.41
CA ASP A 243 -20.97 3.12 -29.85
C ASP A 243 -21.14 4.33 -28.93
N ARG A 244 -21.57 5.47 -29.50
CA ARG A 244 -21.66 6.73 -28.75
C ARG A 244 -22.54 6.62 -27.49
N GLN A 245 -23.62 5.84 -27.57
CA GLN A 245 -24.50 5.61 -26.43
C GLN A 245 -23.80 4.86 -25.29
N ASP A 246 -22.94 3.90 -25.62
CA ASP A 246 -22.16 3.15 -24.62
C ASP A 246 -21.02 4.01 -24.06
N ARG A 247 -20.45 4.91 -24.86
CA ARG A 247 -19.41 5.85 -24.41
C ARG A 247 -19.91 6.89 -23.41
N ASP A 248 -21.18 7.26 -23.48
CA ASP A 248 -21.82 8.19 -22.55
C ASP A 248 -22.21 7.49 -21.22
N ASP A 249 -22.01 6.17 -21.08
CA ASP A 249 -22.21 5.44 -19.82
C ASP A 249 -21.11 5.75 -18.79
N ASP A 250 -21.51 6.04 -17.55
CA ASP A 250 -20.61 6.40 -16.46
C ASP A 250 -19.50 5.36 -16.22
N ALA A 251 -19.77 4.06 -16.43
CA ALA A 251 -18.77 3.01 -16.24
C ALA A 251 -17.73 3.00 -17.36
N VAL A 252 -18.12 3.35 -18.59
CA VAL A 252 -17.19 3.46 -19.73
C VAL A 252 -16.35 4.73 -19.62
N VAL A 253 -16.95 5.85 -19.19
CA VAL A 253 -16.20 7.08 -18.86
C VAL A 253 -15.16 6.79 -17.77
N PHE A 254 -15.55 6.04 -16.74
CA PHE A 254 -14.64 5.58 -15.70
C PHE A 254 -13.48 4.73 -16.27
N ASP A 255 -13.78 3.74 -17.10
CA ASP A 255 -12.78 2.88 -17.74
C ASP A 255 -11.82 3.71 -18.61
N GLU A 256 -12.31 4.72 -19.34
CA GLU A 256 -11.49 5.65 -20.13
C GLU A 256 -10.53 6.46 -19.25
N VAL A 257 -11.06 7.07 -18.20
CA VAL A 257 -10.27 7.89 -17.29
C VAL A 257 -9.22 7.03 -16.56
N PHE A 258 -9.56 5.83 -16.10
CA PHE A 258 -8.61 4.96 -15.39
C PHE A 258 -7.55 4.38 -16.31
N ASN A 259 -7.91 4.07 -17.55
CA ASN A 259 -6.94 3.71 -18.57
C ASN A 259 -5.93 4.85 -18.79
N ARG A 260 -6.39 6.09 -18.97
CA ARG A 260 -5.50 7.25 -19.16
C ARG A 260 -4.74 7.63 -17.89
N ASN A 261 -5.26 7.36 -16.69
CA ASN A 261 -4.52 7.45 -15.43
C ASN A 261 -3.38 6.41 -15.38
N GLY A 262 -3.62 5.19 -15.85
CA GLY A 262 -2.59 4.17 -16.06
C GLY A 262 -1.51 4.65 -17.03
N TYR A 263 -1.90 5.32 -18.12
CA TYR A 263 -0.96 5.88 -19.09
C TYR A 263 -0.16 7.07 -18.53
N ALA A 264 -0.79 7.92 -17.71
CA ALA A 264 -0.12 9.00 -17.00
C ALA A 264 1.01 8.50 -16.09
N LEU A 265 0.85 7.32 -15.45
CA LEU A 265 1.95 6.68 -14.73
C LEU A 265 3.13 6.33 -15.65
N ILE A 266 2.87 5.82 -16.85
CA ILE A 266 3.93 5.47 -17.82
C ILE A 266 4.70 6.72 -18.21
N LEU A 267 3.99 7.80 -18.53
CA LEU A 267 4.58 9.10 -18.83
C LEU A 267 5.40 9.65 -17.66
N PHE A 268 4.86 9.61 -16.44
CA PHE A 268 5.54 10.00 -15.20
C PHE A 268 6.89 9.26 -15.05
N ARG A 269 6.90 7.94 -15.26
CA ARG A 269 8.12 7.11 -15.14
C ARG A 269 9.12 7.32 -16.27
N ARG A 270 8.66 7.75 -17.45
CA ARG A 270 9.50 8.17 -18.58
C ARG A 270 10.00 9.61 -18.45
N GLY A 271 9.57 10.35 -17.43
CA GLY A 271 9.93 11.76 -17.23
C GLY A 271 9.08 12.76 -18.02
N ASN A 272 8.06 12.30 -18.75
CA ASN A 272 7.11 13.15 -19.48
C ASN A 272 5.99 13.65 -18.55
N VAL A 273 6.37 14.32 -17.46
CA VAL A 273 5.47 14.63 -16.34
C VAL A 273 4.41 15.66 -16.68
N ASP A 274 4.70 16.64 -17.56
CA ASP A 274 3.72 17.66 -17.96
C ASP A 274 2.51 17.04 -18.68
N GLU A 275 2.75 16.05 -19.54
CA GLU A 275 1.68 15.35 -20.25
C GLU A 275 0.90 14.44 -19.28
N ALA A 276 1.57 13.83 -18.31
CA ALA A 276 0.89 13.11 -17.23
C ALA A 276 -0.04 14.05 -16.43
N ILE A 277 0.42 15.25 -16.07
CA ILE A 277 -0.39 16.28 -15.41
C ILE A 277 -1.61 16.65 -16.26
N ARG A 278 -1.43 16.84 -17.57
CA ARG A 278 -2.53 17.16 -18.50
C ARG A 278 -3.61 16.08 -18.49
N LEU A 279 -3.22 14.81 -18.59
CA LEU A 279 -4.15 13.67 -18.55
C LEU A 279 -4.86 13.55 -17.20
N LEU A 280 -4.14 13.74 -16.10
CA LEU A 280 -4.72 13.66 -14.76
C LEU A 280 -5.72 14.79 -14.52
N ARG A 281 -5.40 16.03 -14.94
CA ARG A 281 -6.35 17.15 -14.86
C ARG A 281 -7.59 16.91 -15.71
N TRP A 282 -7.43 16.40 -16.93
CA TRP A 282 -8.56 16.01 -17.78
C TRP A 282 -9.42 14.95 -17.11
N GLY A 283 -8.81 13.91 -16.54
CA GLY A 283 -9.53 12.84 -15.83
C GLY A 283 -10.28 13.36 -14.60
N ILE A 284 -9.67 14.23 -13.80
CA ILE A 284 -10.33 14.87 -12.64
C ILE A 284 -11.54 15.69 -13.07
N GLU A 285 -11.41 16.50 -14.11
CA GLU A 285 -12.51 17.31 -14.65
C GLU A 285 -13.63 16.43 -15.20
N THR A 286 -13.29 15.42 -16.00
CA THR A 286 -14.24 14.46 -16.58
C THR A 286 -15.04 13.76 -15.47
N LEU A 287 -14.37 13.26 -14.43
CA LEU A 287 -15.03 12.60 -13.30
C LEU A 287 -15.80 13.57 -12.38
N THR A 288 -15.59 14.87 -12.51
CA THR A 288 -16.38 15.88 -11.79
C THR A 288 -17.74 16.09 -12.48
N GLN A 289 -17.84 15.78 -13.77
CA GLN A 289 -19.07 15.90 -14.55
C GLN A 289 -19.95 14.63 -14.47
N THR A 290 -19.41 13.51 -13.99
CA THR A 290 -20.12 12.24 -13.76
C THR A 290 -20.75 12.15 -12.36
N GLY A 291 -21.58 11.13 -12.10
CA GLY A 291 -22.26 10.93 -10.81
C GLY A 291 -21.35 10.71 -9.58
N GLU A 292 -21.94 10.82 -8.37
CA GLU A 292 -21.29 10.73 -7.03
C GLU A 292 -20.39 9.49 -6.84
N LYS A 293 -20.73 8.36 -7.48
CA LYS A 293 -19.99 7.08 -7.36
C LYS A 293 -18.52 7.19 -7.76
N VAL A 294 -18.15 8.18 -8.57
CA VAL A 294 -16.77 8.32 -9.07
C VAL A 294 -15.88 9.23 -8.20
N ALA A 295 -16.42 9.80 -7.11
CA ALA A 295 -15.67 10.67 -6.20
C ALA A 295 -14.50 9.95 -5.51
N ILE A 296 -14.69 8.69 -5.11
CA ILE A 296 -13.65 7.82 -4.53
C ILE A 296 -12.48 7.72 -5.52
N HIS A 297 -12.79 7.45 -6.77
CA HIS A 297 -11.83 7.26 -7.83
C HIS A 297 -11.12 8.56 -8.26
N ARG A 298 -11.79 9.71 -8.15
CA ARG A 298 -11.17 11.03 -8.33
C ARG A 298 -10.03 11.26 -7.33
N SER A 299 -10.14 10.77 -6.09
CA SER A 299 -9.07 10.88 -5.08
C SER A 299 -7.76 10.24 -5.55
N VAL A 300 -7.83 9.12 -6.30
CA VAL A 300 -6.65 8.45 -6.88
C VAL A 300 -5.96 9.34 -7.92
N LEU A 301 -6.73 10.06 -8.73
CA LEU A 301 -6.16 10.97 -9.74
C LEU A 301 -5.57 12.22 -9.10
N ILE A 302 -6.23 12.80 -8.09
CA ILE A 302 -5.71 13.94 -7.32
C ILE A 302 -4.40 13.55 -6.62
N TYR A 303 -4.36 12.36 -6.03
CA TYR A 303 -3.13 11.79 -5.46
C TYR A 303 -2.00 11.70 -6.50
N ASN A 304 -2.25 11.09 -7.66
CA ASN A 304 -1.25 10.98 -8.72
C ASN A 304 -0.81 12.35 -9.26
N LEU A 305 -1.72 13.33 -9.32
CA LEU A 305 -1.42 14.70 -9.72
C LEU A 305 -0.47 15.37 -8.73
N ALA A 306 -0.70 15.20 -7.42
CA ALA A 306 0.20 15.70 -6.39
C ALA A 306 1.60 15.08 -6.50
N GLN A 307 1.68 13.78 -6.81
CA GLN A 307 2.98 13.10 -7.06
C GLN A 307 3.69 13.69 -8.28
N CYS A 308 2.97 14.01 -9.37
CA CYS A 308 3.55 14.65 -10.54
C CYS A 308 4.16 16.03 -10.20
N TYR A 309 3.42 16.88 -9.46
CA TYR A 309 3.96 18.17 -9.03
C TYR A 309 5.19 18.04 -8.14
N LYS A 310 5.20 17.05 -7.24
CA LYS A 310 6.36 16.76 -6.40
C LYS A 310 7.57 16.36 -7.26
N GLN A 311 7.39 15.52 -8.28
CA GLN A 311 8.49 15.06 -9.14
C GLN A 311 9.15 16.21 -9.91
N ILE A 312 8.37 17.18 -10.40
CA ILE A 312 8.92 18.37 -11.09
C ILE A 312 9.40 19.47 -10.12
N GLY A 313 9.41 19.21 -8.82
CA GLY A 313 9.86 20.16 -7.80
C GLY A 313 8.89 21.31 -7.53
N ASN A 314 7.67 21.30 -8.08
CA ASN A 314 6.64 22.29 -7.79
C ASN A 314 5.94 21.96 -6.45
N LEU A 315 6.69 22.12 -5.36
CA LEU A 315 6.22 21.83 -4.00
C LEU A 315 4.95 22.62 -3.62
N PRO A 316 4.79 23.91 -3.98
CA PRO A 316 3.54 24.63 -3.68
C PRO A 316 2.31 23.99 -4.32
N ALA A 317 2.39 23.60 -5.60
CA ALA A 317 1.28 22.92 -6.27
C ALA A 317 1.03 21.53 -5.66
N ALA A 318 2.09 20.78 -5.35
CA ALA A 318 1.97 19.46 -4.73
C ALA A 318 1.27 19.54 -3.37
N ILE A 319 1.67 20.48 -2.50
CA ILE A 319 1.06 20.70 -1.19
C ILE A 319 -0.42 21.09 -1.35
N ALA A 320 -0.73 22.04 -2.25
CA ALA A 320 -2.12 22.44 -2.51
C ALA A 320 -2.99 21.25 -2.98
N THR A 321 -2.47 20.41 -3.88
CA THR A 321 -3.18 19.22 -4.37
C THR A 321 -3.34 18.14 -3.27
N TYR A 322 -2.37 17.98 -2.37
CA TYR A 322 -2.55 17.09 -1.21
C TYR A 322 -3.58 17.62 -0.21
N LEU A 323 -3.65 18.93 0.00
CA LEU A 323 -4.68 19.52 0.85
C LEU A 323 -6.07 19.33 0.24
N GLU A 324 -6.22 19.52 -1.07
CA GLU A 324 -7.44 19.16 -1.80
C GLU A 324 -7.79 17.68 -1.63
N LEU A 325 -6.81 16.79 -1.72
CA LEU A 325 -7.01 15.36 -1.49
C LEU A 325 -7.53 15.05 -0.08
N LEU A 326 -7.03 15.76 0.93
CA LEU A 326 -7.49 15.62 2.32
C LEU A 326 -8.88 16.23 2.54
N ASP A 327 -9.26 17.25 1.78
CA ASP A 327 -10.64 17.75 1.77
C ASP A 327 -11.62 16.74 1.15
N VAL A 328 -11.13 15.92 0.20
CA VAL A 328 -11.87 14.81 -0.41
C VAL A 328 -12.00 13.62 0.54
N ASP A 329 -10.90 13.15 1.11
CA ASP A 329 -10.88 12.04 2.07
C ASP A 329 -9.97 12.34 3.28
N PRO A 330 -10.52 12.95 4.35
CA PRO A 330 -9.76 13.29 5.54
C PRO A 330 -9.45 12.07 6.43
N HIS A 331 -9.98 10.88 6.12
CA HIS A 331 -9.88 9.70 6.97
C HIS A 331 -8.97 8.61 6.36
N MET A 332 -8.34 8.87 5.21
CA MET A 332 -7.32 8.00 4.63
C MET A 332 -5.93 8.28 5.24
N PRO A 333 -5.37 7.38 6.09
CA PRO A 333 -4.10 7.64 6.76
C PRO A 333 -2.93 7.81 5.78
N GLU A 334 -2.94 7.11 4.65
CA GLU A 334 -1.91 7.21 3.62
C GLU A 334 -1.89 8.58 2.94
N TYR A 335 -3.02 9.29 2.83
CA TYR A 335 -3.05 10.64 2.27
C TYR A 335 -2.40 11.66 3.21
N HIS A 336 -2.62 11.52 4.52
CA HIS A 336 -1.91 12.34 5.53
C HIS A 336 -0.40 12.10 5.49
N LEU A 337 0.01 10.83 5.34
CA LEU A 337 1.42 10.47 5.24
C LEU A 337 2.11 11.10 4.02
N GLU A 338 1.44 11.08 2.87
CA GLU A 338 1.98 11.60 1.62
C GLU A 338 2.01 13.14 1.61
N ALA A 339 0.99 13.78 2.19
CA ALA A 339 1.01 15.22 2.48
C ALA A 339 2.19 15.58 3.40
N ALA A 340 2.44 14.79 4.45
CA ALA A 340 3.54 15.01 5.39
C ALA A 340 4.91 14.97 4.69
N LYS A 341 5.15 13.99 3.83
CA LYS A 341 6.38 13.89 3.01
C LYS A 341 6.58 15.13 2.15
N CYS A 342 5.49 15.64 1.55
CA CYS A 342 5.55 16.84 0.72
C CYS A 342 5.84 18.10 1.54
N LEU A 343 5.21 18.26 2.71
CA LEU A 343 5.47 19.36 3.64
C LEU A 343 6.92 19.37 4.12
N ALA A 344 7.45 18.20 4.52
CA ALA A 344 8.85 18.07 4.92
C ALA A 344 9.83 18.40 3.79
N SER A 345 9.50 18.05 2.55
CA SER A 345 10.30 18.44 1.38
C SER A 345 10.36 19.96 1.18
N GLY A 346 9.36 20.69 1.68
CA GLY A 346 9.35 22.16 1.74
C GLY A 346 9.98 22.76 2.99
N GLY A 347 10.54 21.94 3.90
CA GLY A 347 11.12 22.37 5.18
C GLY A 347 10.11 22.54 6.33
N GLU A 348 8.83 22.24 6.10
CA GLU A 348 7.74 22.44 7.06
C GLU A 348 7.60 21.24 8.02
N PHE A 349 8.67 20.91 8.77
CA PHE A 349 8.72 19.71 9.61
C PHE A 349 7.64 19.66 10.70
N THR A 350 7.28 20.80 11.30
CA THR A 350 6.20 20.87 12.29
C THR A 350 4.84 20.50 11.69
N ALA A 351 4.55 20.97 10.48
CA ALA A 351 3.31 20.63 9.77
C ALA A 351 3.32 19.16 9.30
N ALA A 352 4.48 18.69 8.82
CA ALA A 352 4.68 17.29 8.44
C ALA A 352 4.44 16.34 9.63
N LEU A 353 5.02 16.65 10.80
CA LEU A 353 4.81 15.89 12.02
C LEU A 353 3.34 15.85 12.43
N LYS A 354 2.63 16.98 12.35
CA LYS A 354 1.17 17.03 12.62
C LYS A 354 0.39 16.11 11.68
N ALA A 355 0.72 16.10 10.39
CA ALA A 355 0.08 15.21 9.42
C ALA A 355 0.39 13.73 9.70
N CYS A 356 1.63 13.38 10.04
CA CYS A 356 1.97 12.00 10.45
C CYS A 356 1.23 11.58 11.73
N ARG A 357 1.10 12.48 12.71
CA ARG A 357 0.32 12.21 13.94
C ARG A 357 -1.15 11.94 13.61
N ARG A 358 -1.73 12.70 12.67
CA ARG A 358 -3.08 12.44 12.19
C ARG A 358 -3.19 11.07 11.50
N ALA A 359 -2.19 10.66 10.73
CA ALA A 359 -2.16 9.33 10.12
C ALA A 359 -2.19 8.19 11.16
N VAL A 360 -1.42 8.30 12.25
CA VAL A 360 -1.42 7.26 13.31
C VAL A 360 -2.66 7.31 14.22
N GLU A 361 -3.32 8.46 14.35
CA GLU A 361 -4.64 8.53 15.00
C GLU A 361 -5.71 7.76 14.22
N LEU A 362 -5.63 7.78 12.88
CA LEU A 362 -6.52 7.04 11.99
C LEU A 362 -6.15 5.56 11.93
N ASP A 363 -4.86 5.25 11.88
CA ASP A 363 -4.35 3.88 11.89
C ASP A 363 -2.98 3.77 12.58
N ASP A 364 -3.00 3.34 13.84
CA ASP A 364 -1.81 3.19 14.68
C ASP A 364 -0.90 2.01 14.29
N THR A 365 -1.34 1.20 13.31
CA THR A 365 -0.58 0.08 12.76
C THR A 365 0.24 0.43 11.52
N LEU A 366 0.15 1.68 11.05
CA LEU A 366 0.91 2.15 9.90
C LEU A 366 2.38 2.44 10.26
N ALA A 367 3.24 1.43 10.12
CA ALA A 367 4.66 1.50 10.47
C ALA A 367 5.41 2.68 9.82
N SER A 368 5.08 2.99 8.56
CA SER A 368 5.68 4.11 7.82
C SER A 368 5.37 5.47 8.44
N ALA A 369 4.19 5.65 9.04
CA ALA A 369 3.82 6.88 9.73
C ALA A 369 4.64 7.06 11.00
N TRP A 370 4.78 6.01 11.82
CA TRP A 370 5.68 6.02 12.97
C TRP A 370 7.14 6.28 12.57
N GLY A 371 7.59 5.68 11.47
CA GLY A 371 8.92 5.92 10.92
C GLY A 371 9.15 7.40 10.58
N LEU A 372 8.19 8.06 9.93
CA LEU A 372 8.29 9.48 9.59
C LEU A 372 8.10 10.41 10.80
N ILE A 373 7.29 10.03 11.80
CA ILE A 373 7.28 10.74 13.09
C ILE A 373 8.69 10.74 13.67
N GLY A 374 9.36 9.58 13.66
CA GLY A 374 10.74 9.47 14.15
C GLY A 374 11.71 10.42 13.45
N VAL A 375 11.66 10.45 12.11
CA VAL A 375 12.48 11.38 11.30
C VAL A 375 12.18 12.83 11.66
N TYR A 376 10.92 13.25 11.63
CA TYR A 376 10.57 14.66 11.81
C TYR A 376 10.74 15.16 13.24
N GLU A 377 10.54 14.31 14.25
CA GLU A 377 10.92 14.64 15.63
C GLU A 377 12.43 14.84 15.76
N GLY A 378 13.23 14.00 15.10
CA GLY A 378 14.69 14.13 15.07
C GLY A 378 15.17 15.43 14.43
N GLU A 379 14.60 15.81 13.28
CA GLU A 379 14.86 17.09 12.61
C GLU A 379 14.48 18.31 13.48
N LEU A 380 13.46 18.16 14.32
CA LEU A 380 13.05 19.18 15.29
C LEU A 380 13.84 19.16 16.61
N GLY A 381 14.83 18.25 16.74
CA GLY A 381 15.69 18.11 17.93
C GLY A 381 15.11 17.26 19.07
N SER A 382 13.94 16.65 18.89
CA SER A 382 13.27 15.80 19.88
C SER A 382 13.75 14.33 19.79
N HIS A 383 15.03 14.08 20.09
CA HIS A 383 15.66 12.76 19.85
C HIS A 383 15.04 11.61 20.66
N GLU A 384 14.56 11.85 21.88
CA GLU A 384 13.86 10.84 22.68
C GLU A 384 12.52 10.43 22.05
N ALA A 385 11.75 11.41 21.55
CA ALA A 385 10.50 11.15 20.85
C ALA A 385 10.77 10.42 19.52
N ALA A 386 11.85 10.79 18.83
CA ALA A 386 12.29 10.12 17.62
C ALA A 386 12.58 8.63 17.85
N ALA A 387 13.34 8.32 18.91
CA ALA A 387 13.64 6.93 19.28
C ALA A 387 12.37 6.14 19.63
N GLN A 388 11.43 6.71 20.38
CA GLN A 388 10.15 6.05 20.70
C GLN A 388 9.34 5.72 19.43
N ALA A 389 9.26 6.68 18.50
CA ALA A 389 8.53 6.49 17.25
C ALA A 389 9.20 5.45 16.33
N HIS A 390 10.53 5.46 16.21
CA HIS A 390 11.25 4.43 15.46
C HIS A 390 11.16 3.04 16.09
N ALA A 391 11.16 2.94 17.43
CA ALA A 391 10.91 1.67 18.11
C ALA A 391 9.51 1.13 17.79
N ARG A 392 8.50 2.01 17.76
CA ARG A 392 7.16 1.62 17.34
C ARG A 392 7.12 1.15 15.89
N ALA A 393 7.76 1.88 14.97
CA ALA A 393 7.87 1.49 13.56
C ALA A 393 8.55 0.12 13.38
N ALA A 394 9.67 -0.11 14.07
CA ALA A 394 10.39 -1.39 14.01
C ALA A 394 9.57 -2.57 14.57
N SER A 395 8.72 -2.33 15.58
CA SER A 395 7.82 -3.35 16.11
C SER A 395 6.70 -3.74 15.14
N LEU A 396 6.25 -2.80 14.30
CA LEU A 396 5.16 -2.98 13.34
C LEU A 396 5.65 -3.54 12.00
N ASP A 397 6.84 -3.12 11.55
CA ASP A 397 7.46 -3.61 10.33
C ASP A 397 8.94 -4.03 10.50
N PRO A 398 9.18 -5.23 11.03
CA PRO A 398 10.52 -5.76 11.27
C PRO A 398 11.29 -6.18 10.01
N ALA A 399 10.59 -6.38 8.88
CA ALA A 399 11.23 -6.73 7.62
C ALA A 399 12.02 -5.54 7.02
N SER A 400 11.63 -4.32 7.41
CA SER A 400 12.34 -3.10 7.03
C SER A 400 13.62 -2.95 7.86
N TYR A 401 14.78 -3.09 7.21
CA TYR A 401 16.07 -2.81 7.84
C TYR A 401 16.23 -1.36 8.29
N ALA A 402 15.49 -0.42 7.67
CA ALA A 402 15.59 1.00 7.96
C ALA A 402 15.04 1.39 9.34
N HIS A 403 13.97 0.73 9.82
CA HIS A 403 13.36 1.12 11.11
C HIS A 403 14.27 0.82 12.32
N PRO A 404 14.86 -0.39 12.46
CA PRO A 404 15.85 -0.65 13.52
C PRO A 404 17.09 0.24 13.42
N THR A 405 17.57 0.52 12.22
CA THR A 405 18.75 1.38 12.01
C THR A 405 18.48 2.83 12.41
N ASN A 406 17.31 3.36 12.04
CA ASN A 406 16.89 4.70 12.47
C ASN A 406 16.65 4.78 13.98
N LEU A 407 16.12 3.71 14.60
CA LEU A 407 16.01 3.64 16.07
C LEU A 407 17.38 3.79 16.74
N VAL A 408 18.38 3.01 16.30
CA VAL A 408 19.73 3.09 16.85
C VAL A 408 20.32 4.48 16.66
N TYR A 409 20.16 5.07 15.47
CA TYR A 409 20.60 6.43 15.20
C TYR A 409 19.96 7.45 16.18
N SER A 410 18.64 7.39 16.37
CA SER A 410 17.97 8.28 17.32
C SER A 410 18.37 8.03 18.78
N LEU A 411 18.66 6.78 19.18
CA LEU A 411 19.14 6.47 20.52
C LEU A 411 20.55 7.06 20.77
N ILE A 412 21.43 7.05 19.76
CA ILE A 412 22.74 7.71 19.84
C ILE A 412 22.59 9.21 20.01
N LEU A 413 21.70 9.85 19.24
CA LEU A 413 21.44 11.28 19.36
C LEU A 413 20.79 11.66 20.70
N ALA A 414 19.99 10.77 21.28
CA ALA A 414 19.40 10.92 22.61
C ALA A 414 20.35 10.52 23.76
N GLU A 415 21.63 10.23 23.50
CA GLU A 415 22.63 9.77 24.48
C GLU A 415 22.25 8.47 25.24
N ARG A 416 21.35 7.65 24.68
CA ARG A 416 20.92 6.36 25.26
C ARG A 416 21.76 5.21 24.71
N LEU A 417 23.08 5.31 24.90
CA LEU A 417 24.05 4.42 24.29
C LEU A 417 23.88 2.95 24.69
N ASP A 418 23.52 2.66 25.94
CA ASP A 418 23.32 1.29 26.41
C ASP A 418 22.15 0.58 25.71
N GLU A 419 21.08 1.32 25.43
CA GLU A 419 19.95 0.79 24.66
C GLU A 419 20.28 0.66 23.18
N ALA A 420 21.07 1.59 22.63
CA ALA A 420 21.58 1.46 21.27
C ALA A 420 22.41 0.17 21.12
N VAL A 421 23.28 -0.14 22.10
CA VAL A 421 24.04 -1.40 22.14
C VAL A 421 23.11 -2.62 22.13
N HIS A 422 22.02 -2.60 22.90
CA HIS A 422 21.07 -3.70 22.91
C HIS A 422 20.42 -3.93 21.55
N HIS A 423 20.08 -2.86 20.83
CA HIS A 423 19.41 -2.95 19.53
C HIS A 423 20.32 -3.33 18.34
N ILE A 424 21.64 -3.27 18.51
CA ILE A 424 22.59 -3.76 17.51
C ILE A 424 23.01 -5.22 17.74
N ASP A 425 22.61 -5.82 18.86
CA ASP A 425 22.91 -7.23 19.14
C ASP A 425 22.31 -8.13 18.06
N GLY A 426 23.12 -9.04 17.52
CA GLY A 426 22.70 -9.91 16.42
C GLY A 426 22.56 -9.24 15.03
N TRP A 427 23.03 -8.00 14.81
CA TRP A 427 23.10 -7.44 13.47
C TRP A 427 24.04 -8.27 12.56
N ILE A 428 23.52 -8.70 11.40
CA ILE A 428 24.27 -9.48 10.40
C ILE A 428 24.44 -8.64 9.13
N HIS A 429 25.65 -8.17 8.86
CA HIS A 429 25.93 -7.25 7.75
C HIS A 429 25.93 -7.93 6.37
N SER A 430 26.30 -9.21 6.28
CA SER A 430 26.49 -9.92 5.00
C SER A 430 25.20 -10.18 4.21
N ALA A 431 24.04 -10.04 4.85
CA ALA A 431 22.73 -10.25 4.23
C ALA A 431 22.04 -8.94 3.82
N LEU A 432 22.71 -7.79 4.00
CA LEU A 432 22.15 -6.47 3.78
C LEU A 432 22.63 -5.86 2.46
N PRO A 433 21.84 -4.96 1.84
CA PRO A 433 22.36 -4.07 0.81
C PRO A 433 23.60 -3.31 1.30
N ARG A 434 24.56 -3.07 0.41
CA ARG A 434 25.85 -2.43 0.75
C ARG A 434 25.69 -1.17 1.60
N GLU A 435 24.89 -0.21 1.14
CA GLU A 435 24.66 1.06 1.85
C GLU A 435 24.15 0.87 3.27
N GLU A 436 23.24 -0.09 3.47
CA GLU A 436 22.68 -0.39 4.79
C GLU A 436 23.70 -1.10 5.69
N ALA A 437 24.51 -2.00 5.13
CA ALA A 437 25.61 -2.63 5.85
C ALA A 437 26.66 -1.62 6.31
N GLU A 438 27.06 -0.70 5.43
CA GLU A 438 28.01 0.39 5.70
C GLU A 438 27.45 1.34 6.78
N ARG A 439 26.17 1.72 6.68
CA ARG A 439 25.49 2.56 7.66
C ARG A 439 25.48 1.91 9.04
N ARG A 440 25.10 0.63 9.12
CA ARG A 440 25.07 -0.10 10.40
C ARG A 440 26.46 -0.24 11.02
N ALA A 441 27.48 -0.56 10.22
CA ALA A 441 28.87 -0.63 10.71
C ALA A 441 29.32 0.72 11.29
N SER A 442 28.99 1.82 10.62
CA SER A 442 29.30 3.17 11.06
C SER A 442 28.59 3.53 12.37
N LEU A 443 27.31 3.18 12.54
CA LEU A 443 26.57 3.41 13.78
C LEU A 443 27.13 2.58 14.95
N SER A 444 27.48 1.31 14.72
CA SER A 444 28.12 0.48 15.74
C SER A 444 29.48 1.03 16.19
N ALA A 445 30.23 1.61 15.26
CA ALA A 445 31.49 2.30 15.56
C ALA A 445 31.25 3.58 16.38
N GLU A 446 30.29 4.41 15.97
CA GLU A 446 29.91 5.66 16.66
C GLU A 446 29.52 5.40 18.12
N ILE A 447 28.72 4.36 18.40
CA ILE A 447 28.37 3.97 19.78
C ILE A 447 29.63 3.73 20.62
N SER A 448 30.60 2.99 20.05
CA SER A 448 31.84 2.65 20.74
C SER A 448 32.73 3.89 20.94
N VAL A 449 32.82 4.78 19.95
CA VAL A 449 33.52 6.06 20.05
C VAL A 449 32.93 6.93 21.16
N ARG A 450 31.60 7.05 21.21
CA ARG A 450 30.87 7.84 22.22
C ARG A 450 31.02 7.28 23.63
N GLN A 451 31.27 5.99 23.77
CA GLN A 451 31.63 5.34 25.03
C GLN A 451 33.13 5.40 25.37
N GLY A 452 33.96 6.05 24.54
CA GLY A 452 35.41 6.12 24.72
C GLY A 452 36.16 4.82 24.41
N ARG A 453 35.51 3.86 23.73
CA ARG A 453 36.05 2.53 23.40
C ARG A 453 36.57 2.49 21.96
N TYR A 454 37.62 3.26 21.67
CA TYR A 454 38.11 3.45 20.30
C TYR A 454 38.62 2.15 19.63
N THR A 455 39.23 1.24 20.39
CA THR A 455 39.65 -0.07 19.87
C THR A 455 38.47 -0.95 19.49
N ASP A 456 37.36 -0.85 20.23
CA ASP A 456 36.13 -1.59 19.90
C ASP A 456 35.44 -0.97 18.69
N ALA A 457 35.52 0.35 18.50
CA ALA A 457 34.93 1.07 17.38
C ALA A 457 35.49 0.62 16.01
N LEU A 458 36.75 0.17 15.95
CA LEU A 458 37.34 -0.33 14.71
C LEU A 458 36.76 -1.67 14.26
N LYS A 459 36.30 -2.53 15.18
CA LYS A 459 35.80 -3.89 14.85
C LYS A 459 34.67 -3.89 13.80
N PRO A 460 33.56 -3.16 13.97
CA PRO A 460 32.49 -3.14 12.97
C PRO A 460 32.94 -2.52 11.64
N ILE A 461 33.85 -1.53 11.67
CA ILE A 461 34.40 -0.92 10.46
C ILE A 461 35.25 -1.91 9.66
N GLU A 462 36.13 -2.67 10.33
CA GLU A 462 36.97 -3.68 9.69
C GLU A 462 36.13 -4.84 9.11
N VAL A 463 35.06 -5.26 9.80
CA VAL A 463 34.10 -6.23 9.24
C VAL A 463 33.43 -5.68 7.98
N GLY A 464 33.01 -4.43 8.00
CA GLY A 464 32.44 -3.75 6.83
C GLY A 464 33.43 -3.66 5.67
N LEU A 465 34.68 -3.26 5.92
CA LEU A 465 35.75 -3.18 4.91
C LEU A 465 36.16 -4.55 4.37
N ALA A 466 36.05 -5.62 5.18
CA ALA A 466 36.28 -6.97 4.69
C ALA A 466 35.20 -7.41 3.68
N LEU A 467 33.95 -6.96 3.87
CA LEU A 467 32.85 -7.21 2.93
C LEU A 467 32.90 -6.27 1.71
N PHE A 468 33.31 -5.02 1.92
CA PHE A 468 33.35 -3.96 0.91
C PHE A 468 34.70 -3.21 0.95
N PRO A 469 35.78 -3.81 0.39
CA PRO A 469 37.14 -3.25 0.48
C PRO A 469 37.33 -1.90 -0.20
N ASP A 470 36.42 -1.54 -1.11
CA ASP A 470 36.37 -0.30 -1.88
C ASP A 470 35.45 0.77 -1.26
N SER A 471 35.07 0.63 0.01
CA SER A 471 34.18 1.59 0.68
C SER A 471 34.93 2.82 1.20
N ASP A 472 34.82 3.94 0.47
CA ASP A 472 35.37 5.23 0.88
C ASP A 472 34.81 5.72 2.23
N VAL A 473 33.52 5.45 2.49
CA VAL A 473 32.84 5.84 3.74
C VAL A 473 33.46 5.13 4.93
N LEU A 474 33.62 3.81 4.85
CA LEU A 474 34.19 3.03 5.95
C LEU A 474 35.68 3.30 6.12
N ALA A 475 36.43 3.52 5.04
CA ALA A 475 37.83 3.91 5.10
C ALA A 475 38.01 5.27 5.80
N ALA A 476 37.18 6.26 5.47
CA ALA A 476 37.19 7.57 6.13
C ALA A 476 36.84 7.46 7.63
N ASN A 477 35.83 6.65 7.98
CA ASN A 477 35.47 6.42 9.38
C ASN A 477 36.60 5.73 10.16
N ARG A 478 37.30 4.77 9.54
CA ARG A 478 38.48 4.12 10.13
C ARG A 478 39.59 5.12 10.42
N GLU A 479 39.94 5.96 9.45
CA GLU A 479 40.95 7.01 9.62
C GLU A 479 40.56 8.00 10.71
N ALA A 480 39.30 8.43 10.75
CA ALA A 480 38.78 9.31 11.79
C ALA A 480 38.95 8.70 13.19
N ILE A 481 38.59 7.42 13.38
CA ILE A 481 38.76 6.72 14.67
C ILE A 481 40.24 6.61 15.07
N LEU A 482 41.13 6.27 14.12
CA LEU A 482 42.57 6.16 14.37
C LEU A 482 43.24 7.51 14.70
N SER A 483 42.63 8.62 14.30
CA SER A 483 43.12 9.97 14.58
C SER A 483 42.77 10.49 15.97
N ILE A 484 41.91 9.79 16.72
CA ILE A 484 41.50 10.18 18.07
C ILE A 484 42.69 9.99 19.03
N PRO A 485 43.14 11.04 19.75
CA PRO A 485 44.23 10.92 20.72
C PRO A 485 43.88 9.91 21.83
N ALA A 486 44.85 9.06 22.16
CA ALA A 486 44.73 8.02 23.20
C ALA A 486 44.55 8.58 24.61
#